data_AF-L1IP08-F1
#
_entry.id   AF-L1IP08-F1
#
_cell.length_a   1.000
_cell.length_b   1.000
_cell.length_c   1.000
_cell.angle_alpha   90.00
_cell.angle_beta   90.00
_cell.angle_gamma   90.00
#
_symmetry.space_group_name_H-M   'P 1'
#
loop_
_entity.id
_entity.type
_entity.pdbx_description
1 polymer ?
#
loop_
_entity_poly.entity_id
_entity_poly.type
_entity_poly.pdbx_seq_one_letter_code
_entity_poly.pdbx_strand_id
1 'polypeptide(L)'
;MEVSSLVRKLGHESMQIRKHAMSSILFKIKQKLICIPQLWEADLMIFPLLLEWFNYPNAPLQQEVLELVHSICSAYPDAASTFTQVGAIPFFQEMKRHCNIALKECVGSVLNILLSTPRNENLVKDVLIRSKVKGLF
;
A
#
# COMPACT_ATOMS: atom_id res chain seq x y z
N MET A 1 4.33 18.51 1.30
CA MET A 1 3.24 19.12 2.09
C MET A 1 1.85 18.90 1.49
N GLU A 2 1.66 18.60 0.20
CA GLU A 2 0.35 18.09 -0.31
C GLU A 2 0.25 16.55 -0.23
N VAL A 3 1.27 15.82 -0.72
CA VAL A 3 1.25 14.35 -0.80
C VAL A 3 1.16 13.67 0.57
N SER A 4 1.97 14.10 1.55
CA SER A 4 1.88 13.60 2.94
C SER A 4 0.47 13.78 3.54
N SER A 5 -0.22 14.88 3.22
CA SER A 5 -1.60 15.08 3.69
C SER A 5 -2.58 14.09 3.05
N LEU A 6 -2.38 13.73 1.77
CA LEU A 6 -3.18 12.73 1.08
C LEU A 6 -2.91 11.33 1.64
N VAL A 7 -1.65 10.97 1.87
CA VAL A 7 -1.27 9.70 2.50
C VAL A 7 -1.93 9.57 3.86
N ARG A 8 -1.83 10.59 4.72
CA ARG A 8 -2.45 10.57 6.05
C ARG A 8 -3.98 10.41 6.02
N LYS A 9 -4.65 10.96 4.99
CA LYS A 9 -6.11 10.83 4.81
C LYS A 9 -6.55 9.40 4.46
N LEU A 10 -5.64 8.51 4.06
CA LEU A 10 -5.96 7.10 3.80
C LEU A 10 -6.33 6.33 5.07
N GLY A 11 -5.84 6.76 6.25
CA GLY A 11 -6.20 6.17 7.56
C GLY A 11 -7.30 6.94 8.29
N HIS A 12 -8.06 7.79 7.60
CA HIS A 12 -9.11 8.59 8.22
C HIS A 12 -10.37 7.75 8.48
N GLU A 13 -11.14 8.00 9.54
CA GLU A 13 -12.33 7.20 9.91
C GLU A 13 -13.46 7.25 8.85
N SER A 14 -13.69 8.43 8.26
CA SER A 14 -14.64 8.61 7.15
C SER A 14 -14.20 7.94 5.84
N MET A 15 -15.01 6.98 5.38
CA MET A 15 -14.86 6.33 4.06
C MET A 15 -14.76 7.35 2.92
N GLN A 16 -15.56 8.43 2.96
CA GLN A 16 -15.57 9.43 1.90
C GLN A 16 -14.23 10.15 1.78
N ILE A 17 -13.61 10.48 2.93
CA ILE A 17 -12.30 11.12 2.98
C ILE A 17 -11.23 10.17 2.46
N ARG A 18 -11.25 8.90 2.89
CA ARG A 18 -10.33 7.87 2.40
C ARG A 18 -10.44 7.70 0.88
N LYS A 19 -11.66 7.51 0.37
CA LYS A 19 -11.95 7.35 -1.07
C LYS A 19 -11.45 8.55 -1.86
N HIS A 20 -11.78 9.76 -1.43
CA HIS A 20 -11.35 10.98 -2.11
C HIS A 20 -9.81 11.12 -2.13
N ALA A 21 -9.14 10.79 -1.03
CA ALA A 21 -7.69 10.80 -0.97
C ALA A 21 -7.07 9.75 -1.91
N MET A 22 -7.59 8.53 -1.93
CA MET A 22 -7.11 7.47 -2.82
C MET A 22 -7.34 7.82 -4.30
N SER A 23 -8.55 8.26 -4.67
CA SER A 23 -8.83 8.73 -6.03
C SER A 23 -7.92 9.88 -6.44
N SER A 24 -7.62 10.80 -5.52
CA SER A 24 -6.70 11.91 -5.78
C SER A 24 -5.27 11.43 -6.03
N ILE A 25 -4.78 10.46 -5.25
CA ILE A 25 -3.46 9.86 -5.43
C ILE A 25 -3.38 9.16 -6.79
N LEU A 26 -4.32 8.27 -7.09
CA LEU A 26 -4.37 7.53 -8.35
C LEU A 26 -4.46 8.49 -9.55
N PHE A 27 -5.29 9.52 -9.46
CA PHE A 27 -5.40 10.55 -10.50
C PHE A 27 -4.08 11.30 -10.71
N LYS A 28 -3.45 11.77 -9.63
CA LYS A 28 -2.17 12.51 -9.73
C LYS A 28 -1.05 11.64 -10.30
N ILE A 29 -0.99 10.35 -9.97
CA ILE A 29 -0.04 9.40 -10.58
C ILE A 29 -0.34 9.22 -12.07
N LYS A 30 -1.61 8.99 -12.43
CA LYS A 30 -2.04 8.81 -13.82
C LYS A 30 -1.71 10.02 -14.69
N GLN A 31 -1.89 11.23 -14.15
CA GLN A 31 -1.57 12.48 -14.83
C GLN A 31 -0.10 12.89 -14.70
N LYS A 32 0.76 12.05 -14.11
CA LYS A 32 2.19 12.31 -13.85
C LYS A 32 2.45 13.61 -13.08
N LEU A 33 1.48 14.04 -12.26
CA LEU A 33 1.61 15.19 -11.36
C LEU A 33 2.44 14.82 -10.13
N ILE A 34 2.46 13.54 -9.77
CA ILE A 34 3.38 12.97 -8.80
C ILE A 34 3.96 11.66 -9.32
N CYS A 35 5.21 11.38 -8.98
CA CYS A 35 5.86 10.10 -9.18
C CYS A 35 5.57 9.16 -7.99
N ILE A 36 5.56 7.86 -8.25
CA ILE A 36 5.31 6.82 -7.22
C ILE A 36 6.22 6.98 -5.98
N PRO A 37 7.54 7.25 -6.10
CA PRO A 37 8.41 7.42 -4.93
C PRO A 37 8.05 8.56 -4.00
N GLN A 38 7.43 9.61 -4.55
CA GLN A 38 7.01 10.77 -3.75
C GLN A 38 5.97 10.40 -2.69
N LEU A 39 5.30 9.24 -2.80
CA LEU A 39 4.38 8.75 -1.78
C LEU A 39 5.10 8.39 -0.49
N TRP A 40 6.13 7.54 -0.56
CA TRP A 40 6.86 7.08 0.64
C TRP A 40 7.94 8.05 1.10
N GLU A 41 8.50 8.86 0.19
CA GLU A 41 9.35 10.00 0.55
C GLU A 41 8.57 11.03 1.39
N ALA A 42 7.28 11.21 1.10
CA ALA A 42 6.42 12.12 1.83
C ALA A 42 5.93 11.55 3.17
N ASP A 43 5.52 10.27 3.20
CA ASP A 43 5.14 9.58 4.42
C ASP A 43 5.25 8.05 4.26
N LEU A 44 6.22 7.45 4.96
CA LEU A 44 6.44 6.00 5.01
C LEU A 44 5.22 5.21 5.52
N MET A 45 4.23 5.86 6.14
CA MET A 45 2.96 5.21 6.49
C MET A 45 2.16 4.73 5.28
N ILE A 46 2.52 5.11 4.05
CA ILE A 46 1.84 4.61 2.85
C ILE A 46 1.83 3.08 2.77
N PHE A 47 2.90 2.40 3.19
CA PHE A 47 2.98 0.93 3.13
C PHE A 47 1.91 0.25 4.00
N PRO A 48 1.85 0.49 5.32
CA PRO A 48 0.79 -0.08 6.16
C PRO A 48 -0.59 0.44 5.77
N LEU A 49 -0.75 1.71 5.38
CA LEU A 49 -2.05 2.26 4.98
C LEU A 49 -2.62 1.61 3.70
N LEU A 50 -1.77 1.21 2.75
CA LEU A 50 -2.19 0.47 1.57
C LEU A 50 -2.63 -0.97 1.92
N LEU A 51 -2.03 -1.61 2.92
CA LEU A 51 -2.51 -2.90 3.42
C LEU A 51 -3.83 -2.75 4.18
N GLU A 52 -3.89 -1.77 5.09
CA GLU A 52 -5.09 -1.44 5.86
C GLU A 52 -6.29 -1.10 4.97
N TRP A 53 -6.05 -0.56 3.77
CA TRP A 53 -7.09 -0.29 2.79
C TRP A 53 -8.03 -1.48 2.56
N PHE A 54 -7.48 -2.69 2.51
CA PHE A 54 -8.24 -3.91 2.27
C PHE A 54 -8.93 -4.47 3.52
N ASN A 55 -8.64 -3.95 4.71
CA ASN A 55 -9.33 -4.30 5.96
C ASN A 55 -10.64 -3.52 6.15
N TYR A 56 -10.85 -2.42 5.41
CA TYR A 56 -12.09 -1.67 5.50
C TYR A 56 -13.24 -2.43 4.82
N PRO A 57 -14.43 -2.52 5.45
CA PRO A 57 -15.58 -3.14 4.83
C PRO A 57 -15.97 -2.37 3.57
N ASN A 58 -16.20 -3.08 2.46
CA ASN A 58 -16.55 -2.50 1.17
C ASN A 58 -15.57 -1.41 0.69
N ALA A 59 -14.27 -1.59 0.93
CA ALA A 59 -13.25 -0.66 0.45
C ALA A 59 -13.44 -0.40 -1.07
N PRO A 60 -13.59 0.86 -1.52
CA PRO A 60 -13.72 1.15 -2.94
C PRO A 60 -12.36 1.01 -3.64
N LEU A 61 -12.38 0.88 -4.97
CA LEU A 61 -11.19 0.89 -5.82
C LEU A 61 -10.16 -0.22 -5.49
N GLN A 62 -10.62 -1.38 -5.02
CA GLN A 62 -9.70 -2.44 -4.56
C GLN A 62 -8.73 -2.88 -5.64
N GLN A 63 -9.20 -2.99 -6.89
CA GLN A 63 -8.37 -3.40 -8.00
C GLN A 63 -7.31 -2.34 -8.31
N GLU A 64 -7.69 -1.07 -8.42
CA GLU A 64 -6.76 0.02 -8.72
C GLU A 64 -5.72 0.22 -7.61
N VAL A 65 -6.11 0.01 -6.35
CA VAL A 65 -5.18 0.05 -5.21
C VAL A 65 -4.23 -1.14 -5.27
N LEU A 66 -4.69 -2.33 -5.64
CA LEU A 66 -3.85 -3.50 -5.77
C LEU A 66 -2.90 -3.40 -6.98
N GLU A 67 -3.34 -2.80 -8.08
CA GLU A 67 -2.51 -2.44 -9.22
C GLU A 67 -1.45 -1.41 -8.83
N LEU A 68 -1.79 -0.42 -8.00
CA LEU A 68 -0.80 0.51 -7.44
C LEU A 68 0.24 -0.22 -6.60
N VAL A 69 -0.17 -1.13 -5.69
CA VAL A 69 0.76 -1.95 -4.90
C VAL A 69 1.66 -2.77 -5.82
N HIS A 70 1.08 -3.40 -6.85
CA HIS A 70 1.83 -4.15 -7.85
C HIS A 70 2.86 -3.28 -8.57
N SER A 71 2.49 -2.08 -9.04
CA SER A 71 3.41 -1.14 -9.69
C SER A 71 4.53 -0.69 -8.74
N ILE A 72 4.22 -0.43 -7.47
CA ILE A 72 5.23 -0.08 -6.45
C ILE A 72 6.23 -1.22 -6.30
N CYS A 73 5.75 -2.45 -6.06
CA CYS A 73 6.63 -3.60 -5.82
C CYS A 73 7.45 -3.98 -7.07
N SER A 74 6.84 -3.89 -8.26
CA SER A 74 7.49 -4.26 -9.52
C SER A 74 8.59 -3.28 -9.92
N ALA A 75 8.38 -1.97 -9.73
CA ALA A 75 9.34 -0.95 -10.14
C ALA A 75 10.41 -0.66 -9.08
N TYR A 76 10.15 -0.97 -7.80
CA TYR A 76 11.01 -0.57 -6.69
C TYR A 76 11.23 -1.74 -5.72
N PRO A 77 12.33 -2.52 -5.88
CA PRO A 77 12.64 -3.65 -5.01
C PRO A 77 12.73 -3.30 -3.52
N ASP A 78 13.22 -2.10 -3.19
CA ASP A 78 13.27 -1.61 -1.81
C ASP A 78 11.88 -1.39 -1.20
N ALA A 79 10.92 -0.96 -2.02
CA ALA A 79 9.52 -0.82 -1.61
C ALA A 79 8.87 -2.20 -1.40
N ALA A 80 9.17 -3.17 -2.27
CA ALA A 80 8.74 -4.56 -2.09
C ALA A 80 9.33 -5.19 -0.82
N SER A 81 10.61 -4.95 -0.52
CA SER A 81 11.23 -5.37 0.74
C SER A 81 10.53 -4.74 1.95
N THR A 82 10.20 -3.45 1.86
CA THR A 82 9.46 -2.74 2.91
C THR A 82 8.07 -3.33 3.12
N PHE A 83 7.33 -3.64 2.06
CA PHE A 83 6.05 -4.36 2.13
C PHE A 83 6.18 -5.72 2.85
N THR A 84 7.19 -6.51 2.48
CA THR A 84 7.47 -7.79 3.13
C THR A 84 7.70 -7.64 4.64
N GLN A 85 8.44 -6.61 5.06
CA GLN A 85 8.74 -6.34 6.47
C GLN A 85 7.54 -5.87 7.28
N VAL A 86 6.61 -5.12 6.68
CA VAL A 86 5.35 -4.74 7.34
C VAL A 86 4.29 -5.85 7.34
N GLY A 87 4.62 -7.05 6.84
CA GLY A 87 3.74 -8.22 6.88
C GLY A 87 2.85 -8.39 5.65
N ALA A 88 3.20 -7.80 4.49
CA ALA A 88 2.40 -7.92 3.27
C ALA A 88 2.24 -9.37 2.77
N ILE A 89 3.26 -10.23 2.93
CA ILE A 89 3.18 -11.63 2.47
C ILE A 89 2.06 -12.40 3.18
N PRO A 90 2.09 -12.57 4.52
CA PRO A 90 1.02 -13.28 5.21
C PRO A 90 -0.34 -12.58 5.02
N PHE A 91 -0.37 -11.26 4.92
CA PHE A 91 -1.57 -10.49 4.63
C PHE A 91 -2.21 -10.87 3.29
N PHE A 92 -1.45 -10.83 2.20
CA PHE A 92 -1.98 -11.13 0.87
C PHE A 92 -2.27 -12.62 0.68
N GLN A 93 -1.52 -13.51 1.36
CA GLN A 93 -1.86 -14.93 1.41
C GLN A 93 -3.25 -15.13 2.02
N GLU A 94 -3.53 -14.44 3.12
CA GLU A 94 -4.84 -14.49 3.78
C GLU A 94 -5.94 -13.90 2.90
N MET A 95 -5.71 -12.71 2.34
CA MET A 95 -6.65 -12.03 1.46
C MET A 95 -7.00 -12.91 0.25
N LYS A 96 -6.02 -13.61 -0.35
CA LYS A 96 -6.24 -14.50 -1.50
C LYS A 96 -7.21 -15.64 -1.20
N ARG A 97 -7.30 -16.12 0.05
CA ARG A 97 -8.24 -17.17 0.46
C ARG A 97 -9.70 -16.69 0.43
N HIS A 98 -9.92 -15.40 0.69
CA HIS A 98 -11.25 -14.83 0.92
C HIS A 98 -11.74 -13.88 -0.18
N CYS A 99 -10.85 -13.35 -1.04
CA CYS A 99 -11.25 -12.42 -2.09
C CYS A 99 -11.94 -13.11 -3.28
N ASN A 100 -12.60 -12.32 -4.13
CA ASN A 100 -13.25 -12.81 -5.34
C ASN A 100 -12.24 -13.20 -6.43
N ILE A 101 -12.70 -13.91 -7.47
CA ILE A 101 -11.82 -14.43 -8.55
C ILE A 101 -11.06 -13.29 -9.26
N ALA A 102 -11.70 -12.16 -9.52
CA ALA A 102 -11.08 -11.02 -10.20
C ALA A 102 -9.86 -10.47 -9.42
N LEU A 103 -9.96 -10.39 -8.08
CA LEU A 103 -8.86 -9.92 -7.24
C LEU A 103 -7.81 -11.01 -6.98
N LYS A 104 -8.17 -12.30 -7.00
CA LYS A 104 -7.24 -13.41 -6.73
C LYS A 104 -6.03 -13.41 -7.65
N GLU A 105 -6.22 -13.08 -8.93
CA GLU A 105 -5.13 -13.01 -9.91
C GLU A 105 -4.17 -11.86 -9.61
N CYS A 106 -4.70 -10.66 -9.38
CA CYS A 106 -3.91 -9.49 -9.01
C CYS A 106 -3.14 -9.73 -7.70
N VAL A 107 -3.78 -10.31 -6.68
CA VAL A 107 -3.13 -10.65 -5.40
C VAL A 107 -2.03 -11.69 -5.62
N GLY A 108 -2.29 -12.68 -6.49
CA GLY A 108 -1.30 -13.67 -6.90
C GLY A 108 -0.06 -13.04 -7.53
N SER A 109 -0.24 -12.07 -8.42
CA SER A 109 0.88 -11.35 -9.05
C SER A 109 1.71 -10.58 -8.03
N VAL A 110 1.06 -9.85 -7.12
CA VAL A 110 1.75 -9.13 -6.02
C VAL A 110 2.53 -10.10 -5.14
N LEU A 111 1.92 -11.23 -4.75
CA LEU A 111 2.59 -12.25 -3.94
C LEU A 111 3.83 -12.82 -4.63
N ASN A 112 3.75 -13.10 -5.93
CA ASN A 112 4.89 -13.61 -6.69
C ASN A 112 6.06 -12.62 -6.64
N ILE A 113 5.81 -11.32 -6.84
CA ILE A 113 6.85 -10.29 -6.75
C ILE A 113 7.46 -10.24 -5.34
N LEU A 114 6.62 -10.19 -4.30
CA LEU A 114 7.09 -10.11 -2.92
C LEU A 114 7.95 -11.31 -2.52
N LEU A 115 7.57 -12.52 -2.96
CA LEU A 115 8.30 -13.76 -2.69
C LEU A 115 9.60 -13.87 -3.49
N SER A 116 9.67 -13.28 -4.69
CA SER A 116 10.88 -13.24 -5.51
C SER A 116 11.84 -12.08 -5.16
N THR A 117 11.41 -11.13 -4.33
CA THR A 117 12.24 -9.98 -3.95
C THR A 117 13.21 -10.34 -2.82
N PRO A 118 14.52 -10.10 -2.96
CA PRO A 118 15.49 -10.32 -1.89
C PRO A 118 15.23 -9.37 -0.71
N ARG A 119 15.36 -9.87 0.52
CA ARG A 119 15.16 -9.08 1.74
C ARG A 119 16.28 -8.03 1.88
N ASN A 120 15.92 -6.74 1.85
CA ASN A 120 16.84 -5.62 2.08
C ASN A 120 16.50 -4.91 3.42
N GLU A 121 17.45 -4.89 4.35
CA GLU A 121 17.26 -4.48 5.76
C GLU A 121 17.46 -2.97 6.03
N ASN A 122 17.57 -2.13 5.00
CA ASN A 122 18.05 -0.75 5.18
C ASN A 122 16.97 0.34 5.39
N LEU A 123 15.69 0.09 5.07
CA LEU A 123 14.58 1.08 5.17
C LEU A 123 13.63 0.90 6.37
N VAL A 124 13.90 -0.09 7.23
CA VAL A 124 12.91 -0.68 8.16
C VAL A 124 12.65 0.17 9.41
N LYS A 125 13.71 0.81 9.92
CA LYS A 125 13.71 1.35 11.29
C LYS A 125 12.68 2.47 11.45
N ASP A 126 12.46 3.28 10.42
CA ASP A 126 11.54 4.42 10.48
C ASP A 126 10.07 4.02 10.33
N VAL A 127 9.77 2.96 9.56
CA VAL A 127 8.40 2.45 9.38
C VAL A 127 7.89 1.82 10.68
N LEU A 128 8.70 0.95 11.29
CA LEU A 128 8.29 0.20 12.48
C LEU A 128 8.10 1.10 13.71
N ILE A 129 8.93 2.14 13.85
CA ILE A 129 8.79 3.15 14.93
C ILE A 129 7.46 3.91 14.76
N ARG A 130 7.10 4.33 13.54
CA ARG A 130 5.88 5.10 13.29
C ARG A 130 4.60 4.27 13.38
N SER A 131 4.63 3.01 12.98
CA SER A 131 3.48 2.10 13.10
C SER A 131 3.19 1.69 14.56
N LYS A 132 4.21 1.47 15.39
CA LYS A 132 4.05 1.16 16.82
C LYS A 132 3.43 2.31 17.62
N VAL A 133 3.77 3.56 17.30
CA VAL A 133 3.22 4.75 17.99
C VAL A 133 1.72 4.94 17.70
N LYS A 134 1.20 4.39 16.61
CA LYS A 134 -0.21 4.58 16.18
C LYS A 134 -1.14 3.40 16.48
N GLY A 135 -0.66 2.33 17.12
CA GLY A 135 -1.51 1.18 17.49
C GLY A 135 -2.13 0.45 16.30
N LEU A 136 -1.46 0.41 15.15
CA LEU A 136 -1.95 -0.22 13.92
C LEU A 136 -1.61 -1.73 13.81
N PHE A 137 -1.47 -2.41 14.94
CA PHE A 137 -1.38 -3.87 15.03
C PHE A 137 -2.18 -4.36 16.24
#